data_AF-A0A7D8URH9-F1
#
_entry.id   AF-A0A7D8URH9-F1
#
_cell.length_a   1.000
_cell.length_b   1.000
_cell.length_c   1.000
_cell.angle_alpha   90.00
_cell.angle_beta   90.00
_cell.angle_gamma   90.00
#
_symmetry.space_group_name_H-M   'P 1'
#
loop_
_entity.id
_entity.type
_entity.pdbx_description
1 polymer ?
#
loop_
_entity_poly.entity_id
_entity_poly.type
_entity_poly.pdbx_seq_one_letter_code
_entity_poly.pdbx_strand_id
1 'polypeptide(L)'
;MPSSFFNRDKKAKANPPSDLDVESDTDTGFPLWTSVAEVRGKFAEGTKIMVAVGGWGDTAGFEEAARTEEGRVRWAGNVRRMVEESGADGVDIDWEYPGGNGEDYKRIPNSSRAWEIDAYPLLLSALRSSLGPHKLISAAVPGLPRDMLAFTPTTVPLIDASLDFWNIMTYDLMNRRDNITKHHTGIAASLVAVDAYLALGVPARKANLGFAFYVKWFRTRGCGENAVGCETVLLEDPETGADLG
;
A
#
# COMPACT_ATOMS: atom_id res chain seq x y z
N MET A 1 -24.13 5.07 8.63
CA MET A 1 -24.16 4.67 7.19
C MET A 1 -22.99 3.72 7.00
N PRO A 2 -23.19 2.46 6.58
CA PRO A 2 -22.25 1.41 6.92
C PRO A 2 -21.00 1.47 6.03
N SER A 3 -19.86 1.62 6.69
CA SER A 3 -18.52 1.33 6.20
C SER A 3 -18.35 -0.18 6.07
N SER A 4 -18.34 -0.69 4.84
CA SER A 4 -17.97 -2.08 4.54
C SER A 4 -17.57 -2.23 3.07
N PHE A 5 -16.38 -1.73 2.72
CA PHE A 5 -15.55 -2.35 1.69
C PHE A 5 -14.41 -3.02 2.47
N PHE A 6 -14.14 -4.29 2.19
CA PHE A 6 -13.49 -5.29 3.07
C PHE A 6 -14.43 -5.94 4.09
N ASN A 7 -15.12 -6.99 3.64
CA ASN A 7 -15.56 -8.06 4.53
C ASN A 7 -15.15 -9.39 3.88
N ARG A 8 -14.14 -10.07 4.45
CA ARG A 8 -13.92 -11.50 4.23
C ARG A 8 -14.38 -12.21 5.50
N ASP A 9 -15.42 -13.02 5.35
CA ASP A 9 -15.99 -13.83 6.41
C ASP A 9 -14.93 -14.70 7.09
N LYS A 10 -14.80 -14.54 8.41
CA LYS A 10 -14.12 -15.48 9.29
C LYS A 10 -14.99 -16.74 9.42
N LYS A 11 -14.59 -17.86 8.81
CA LYS A 11 -15.09 -19.18 9.22
C LYS A 11 -14.03 -19.92 10.04
N ALA A 12 -14.52 -20.48 11.14
CA ALA A 12 -13.78 -21.07 12.24
C ALA A 12 -13.07 -22.38 11.85
N LYS A 13 -11.95 -22.64 12.54
CA LYS A 13 -11.14 -23.87 12.46
C LYS A 13 -11.92 -25.08 12.99
N ALA A 14 -11.93 -26.16 12.22
CA ALA A 14 -12.14 -27.53 12.72
C ALA A 14 -11.01 -28.42 12.15
N ASN A 15 -10.47 -29.31 12.99
CA ASN A 15 -9.32 -30.18 12.69
C ASN A 15 -9.62 -31.23 11.58
N PRO A 16 -8.59 -31.75 10.87
CA PRO A 16 -8.78 -32.50 9.64
C PRO A 16 -8.99 -34.01 9.89
N PRO A 17 -9.71 -34.73 9.00
CA PRO A 17 -9.49 -36.14 8.78
C PRO A 17 -8.41 -36.37 7.71
N SER A 18 -7.73 -37.50 7.85
CA SER A 18 -6.66 -38.04 7.03
C SER A 18 -7.09 -38.44 5.61
N ASP A 19 -6.13 -38.29 4.70
CA ASP A 19 -5.95 -38.95 3.40
C ASP A 19 -6.90 -38.61 2.23
N LEU A 20 -6.23 -38.27 1.11
CA LEU A 20 -6.65 -38.34 -0.30
C LEU A 20 -7.67 -37.31 -0.78
N ASP A 21 -7.17 -36.22 -1.38
CA ASP A 21 -7.16 -36.05 -2.83
C ASP A 21 -6.63 -34.63 -3.16
N VAL A 22 -5.55 -34.56 -3.94
CA VAL A 22 -5.09 -33.29 -4.51
C VAL A 22 -6.03 -32.96 -5.67
N GLU A 23 -7.18 -32.37 -5.37
CA GLU A 23 -7.95 -31.66 -6.38
C GLU A 23 -7.12 -30.46 -6.83
N SER A 24 -6.85 -30.41 -8.13
CA SER A 24 -6.28 -29.23 -8.77
C SER A 24 -7.30 -28.10 -8.67
N ASP A 25 -7.12 -27.23 -7.70
CA ASP A 25 -7.89 -26.00 -7.57
C ASP A 25 -7.60 -25.13 -8.80
N THR A 26 -8.53 -25.19 -9.75
CA THR A 26 -8.50 -24.47 -11.04
C THR A 26 -9.30 -23.18 -10.98
N ASP A 27 -9.68 -22.72 -9.78
CA ASP A 27 -10.24 -21.39 -9.62
C ASP A 27 -9.11 -20.33 -9.66
N THR A 28 -8.59 -20.10 -10.86
CA THR A 28 -7.60 -19.04 -11.15
C THR A 28 -8.25 -17.67 -11.29
N GLY A 29 -9.49 -17.50 -10.83
CA GLY A 29 -10.20 -16.23 -10.89
C GLY A 29 -9.55 -15.19 -9.96
N PHE A 30 -9.40 -13.97 -10.47
CA PHE A 30 -9.30 -12.79 -9.62
C PHE A 30 -10.72 -12.22 -9.49
N PRO A 31 -11.55 -12.66 -8.52
CA PRO A 31 -12.95 -12.28 -8.46
C PRO A 31 -13.08 -10.80 -8.06
N LEU A 32 -13.01 -9.92 -9.06
CA LEU A 32 -13.41 -8.53 -8.91
C LEU A 32 -14.94 -8.48 -8.78
N TRP A 33 -15.43 -7.65 -7.86
CA TRP A 33 -16.87 -7.43 -7.69
C TRP A 33 -17.52 -6.78 -8.93
N THR A 34 -16.70 -6.21 -9.83
CA THR A 34 -17.07 -5.63 -11.12
C THR A 34 -15.96 -5.91 -12.15
N SER A 35 -16.28 -5.92 -13.44
CA SER A 35 -15.27 -5.98 -14.50
C SER A 35 -14.69 -4.59 -14.82
N VAL A 36 -13.46 -4.53 -15.34
CA VAL A 36 -12.87 -3.29 -15.86
C VAL A 36 -13.69 -2.72 -17.01
N ALA A 37 -14.29 -3.56 -17.85
CA ALA A 37 -15.16 -3.13 -18.95
C ALA A 37 -16.39 -2.38 -18.42
N GLU A 38 -17.04 -2.90 -17.37
CA GLU A 38 -18.18 -2.23 -16.74
C GLU A 38 -17.77 -0.89 -16.11
N VAL A 39 -16.63 -0.85 -15.40
CA VAL A 39 -16.11 0.39 -14.80
C VAL A 39 -15.82 1.41 -15.89
N ARG A 40 -15.15 1.01 -16.98
CA ARG A 40 -14.79 1.91 -18.08
C ARG A 40 -16.02 2.57 -18.72
N GLY A 41 -17.13 1.86 -18.84
CA GLY A 41 -18.40 2.40 -19.35
C GLY A 41 -19.02 3.51 -18.49
N LYS A 42 -18.54 3.73 -17.26
CA LYS A 42 -19.01 4.78 -16.33
C LYS A 42 -18.18 6.08 -16.42
N PHE A 43 -17.11 6.11 -17.21
CA PHE A 43 -16.19 7.24 -17.34
C PHE A 43 -16.05 7.72 -18.79
N ALA A 44 -15.47 8.91 -18.97
CA ALA A 44 -15.20 9.46 -20.28
C ALA A 44 -14.22 8.58 -21.08
N GLU A 45 -14.38 8.59 -22.41
CA GLU A 45 -13.47 7.88 -23.31
C GLU A 45 -12.00 8.30 -23.06
N GLY A 46 -11.10 7.32 -23.10
CA GLY A 46 -9.68 7.53 -22.81
C GLY A 46 -9.30 7.45 -21.33
N THR A 47 -10.27 7.40 -20.40
CA THR A 47 -9.98 7.20 -18.96
C THR A 47 -9.25 5.88 -18.74
N LYS A 48 -8.13 5.94 -18.01
CA LYS A 48 -7.31 4.78 -17.67
C LYS A 48 -7.84 4.10 -16.41
N ILE A 49 -8.00 2.78 -16.48
CA ILE A 49 -8.47 1.96 -15.36
C ILE A 49 -7.34 1.02 -14.94
N MET A 50 -6.92 1.10 -13.69
CA MET A 50 -5.82 0.31 -13.13
C MET A 50 -6.35 -0.57 -11.99
N VAL A 51 -5.67 -1.68 -11.72
CA VAL A 51 -5.94 -2.55 -10.57
C VAL A 51 -4.90 -2.26 -9.49
N ALA A 52 -5.34 -1.99 -8.26
CA ALA A 52 -4.43 -1.86 -7.12
C ALA A 52 -4.19 -3.23 -6.47
N VAL A 53 -2.94 -3.50 -6.08
CA VAL A 53 -2.52 -4.72 -5.39
C VAL A 53 -1.91 -4.35 -4.05
N GLY A 54 -2.40 -4.96 -2.98
CA GLY A 54 -1.91 -4.73 -1.62
C GLY A 54 -2.89 -3.92 -0.76
N GLY A 55 -2.33 -2.91 -0.10
CA GLY A 55 -2.95 -2.09 0.93
C GLY A 55 -2.52 -2.51 2.35
N TRP A 56 -2.92 -1.69 3.31
CA TRP A 56 -2.60 -1.86 4.72
C TRP A 56 -2.86 -3.29 5.24
N GLY A 57 -1.79 -3.96 5.69
CA GLY A 57 -1.82 -5.30 6.27
C GLY A 57 -1.74 -6.45 5.25
N ASP A 58 -1.86 -6.19 3.95
CA ASP A 58 -1.73 -7.21 2.90
C ASP A 58 -0.31 -7.25 2.31
N THR A 59 0.67 -7.62 3.16
CA THR A 59 2.11 -7.59 2.80
C THR A 59 2.70 -8.96 2.46
N ALA A 60 2.08 -10.06 2.90
CA ALA A 60 2.69 -11.40 2.80
C ALA A 60 3.02 -11.80 1.36
N GLY A 61 2.15 -11.49 0.41
CA GLY A 61 2.39 -11.77 -1.01
C GLY A 61 3.57 -10.98 -1.59
N PHE A 62 3.78 -9.74 -1.13
CA PHE A 62 4.94 -8.94 -1.53
C PHE A 62 6.23 -9.48 -0.93
N GLU A 63 6.21 -9.85 0.35
CA GLU A 63 7.37 -10.41 1.05
C GLU A 63 7.84 -11.71 0.38
N GLU A 64 6.91 -12.61 0.05
CA GLU A 64 7.22 -13.84 -0.68
C GLU A 64 7.77 -13.54 -2.08
N ALA A 65 7.10 -12.64 -2.82
CA ALA A 65 7.50 -12.25 -4.17
C ALA A 65 8.89 -11.62 -4.21
N ALA A 66 9.21 -10.71 -3.30
CA ALA A 66 10.45 -9.95 -3.34
C ALA A 66 11.69 -10.77 -2.94
N ARG A 67 11.49 -11.87 -2.19
CA ARG A 67 12.54 -12.64 -1.52
C ARG A 67 13.61 -13.23 -2.45
N THR A 68 13.20 -13.73 -3.60
CA THR A 68 14.11 -14.36 -4.58
C THR A 68 13.82 -13.86 -5.99
N GLU A 69 14.75 -14.09 -6.92
CA GLU A 69 14.56 -13.73 -8.32
C GLU A 69 13.38 -14.49 -8.94
N GLU A 70 13.27 -15.79 -8.67
CA GLU A 70 12.18 -16.63 -9.16
C GLU A 70 10.84 -16.19 -8.59
N GLY A 71 10.81 -15.76 -7.32
CA GLY A 71 9.63 -15.16 -6.68
C GLY A 71 9.18 -13.90 -7.43
N ARG A 72 10.13 -12.99 -7.71
CA ARG A 72 9.85 -11.73 -8.41
C ARG A 72 9.31 -11.98 -9.82
N VAL A 73 9.94 -12.88 -10.57
CA VAL A 73 9.52 -13.23 -11.94
C VAL A 73 8.14 -13.86 -11.93
N ARG A 74 7.87 -14.79 -11.02
CA ARG A 74 6.56 -15.45 -10.90
C ARG A 74 5.45 -14.47 -10.54
N TRP A 75 5.68 -13.63 -9.54
CA TRP A 75 4.72 -12.62 -9.12
C TRP A 75 4.45 -11.60 -10.24
N ALA A 76 5.50 -11.09 -10.89
CA ALA A 76 5.36 -10.18 -12.02
C ALA A 76 4.60 -10.80 -13.21
N GLY A 77 4.78 -12.10 -13.46
CA GLY A 77 4.01 -12.87 -14.45
C GLY A 77 2.53 -12.99 -14.07
N ASN A 78 2.23 -13.24 -12.79
CA ASN A 78 0.86 -13.29 -12.28
C ASN A 78 0.15 -11.93 -12.40
N VAL A 79 0.83 -10.84 -12.03
CA VAL A 79 0.29 -9.47 -12.18
C VAL A 79 0.05 -9.13 -13.65
N ARG A 80 0.98 -9.50 -14.55
CA ARG A 80 0.78 -9.33 -15.99
C ARG A 80 -0.48 -10.04 -16.47
N ARG A 81 -0.63 -11.32 -16.14
CA ARG A 81 -1.81 -12.11 -16.50
C ARG A 81 -3.09 -11.44 -16.00
N MET A 82 -3.13 -11.00 -14.75
CA MET A 82 -4.26 -10.26 -14.18
C MET A 82 -4.58 -8.99 -14.98
N VAL A 83 -3.57 -8.19 -15.35
CA VAL A 83 -3.75 -6.96 -16.15
C VAL A 83 -4.26 -7.28 -17.56
N GLU A 84 -3.78 -8.36 -18.18
CA GLU A 84 -4.22 -8.80 -19.52
C GLU A 84 -5.65 -9.35 -19.50
N GLU A 85 -5.97 -10.26 -18.57
CA GLU A 85 -7.29 -10.89 -18.47
C GLU A 85 -8.38 -9.91 -18.03
N SER A 86 -8.06 -8.97 -17.14
CA SER A 86 -9.02 -7.94 -16.73
C SER A 86 -9.22 -6.86 -17.80
N GLY A 87 -8.26 -6.65 -18.70
CA GLY A 87 -8.27 -5.52 -19.64
C GLY A 87 -7.91 -4.18 -18.99
N ALA A 88 -7.24 -4.20 -17.84
CA ALA A 88 -6.73 -2.99 -17.17
C ALA A 88 -5.62 -2.32 -18.00
N ASP A 89 -5.54 -0.99 -17.89
CA ASP A 89 -4.49 -0.19 -18.50
C ASP A 89 -3.16 -0.29 -17.74
N GLY A 90 -3.18 -0.80 -16.51
CA GLY A 90 -2.01 -0.89 -15.65
C GLY A 90 -2.31 -1.40 -14.25
N VAL A 91 -1.32 -1.30 -13.36
CA VAL A 91 -1.38 -1.75 -11.97
C VAL A 91 -0.81 -0.68 -11.03
N ASP A 92 -1.44 -0.51 -9.86
CA ASP A 92 -0.92 0.29 -8.76
C ASP A 92 -0.42 -0.63 -7.64
N ILE A 93 0.80 -0.41 -7.17
CA ILE A 93 1.46 -1.23 -6.15
C ILE A 93 1.40 -0.52 -4.80
N ASP A 94 0.64 -1.08 -3.88
CA ASP A 94 0.41 -0.53 -2.54
C ASP A 94 1.00 -1.48 -1.48
N TRP A 95 2.33 -1.53 -1.38
CA TRP A 95 3.00 -2.29 -0.33
C TRP A 95 3.22 -1.37 0.87
N GLU A 96 2.59 -1.68 2.01
CA GLU A 96 2.65 -0.86 3.23
C GLU A 96 3.38 -1.54 4.41
N TYR A 97 4.68 -1.29 4.65
CA TYR A 97 5.64 -0.63 3.78
C TYR A 97 6.91 -1.48 3.65
N PRO A 98 7.62 -1.45 2.50
CA PRO A 98 8.87 -2.17 2.37
C PRO A 98 9.91 -1.60 3.35
N GLY A 99 10.54 -2.49 4.10
CA GLY A 99 11.51 -2.14 5.14
C GLY A 99 10.92 -2.08 6.55
N GLY A 100 9.59 -2.10 6.70
CA GLY A 100 8.91 -2.17 7.99
C GLY A 100 7.89 -1.05 8.23
N ASN A 101 7.57 -0.82 9.50
CA ASN A 101 6.53 0.13 9.94
C ASN A 101 5.12 -0.12 9.37
N GLY A 102 4.82 -1.31 8.85
CA GLY A 102 3.48 -1.75 8.47
C GLY A 102 2.56 -2.04 9.68
N GLU A 103 1.45 -2.72 9.44
CA GLU A 103 0.43 -3.01 10.46
C GLU A 103 1.00 -3.73 11.69
N ASP A 104 1.92 -4.65 11.46
CA ASP A 104 2.47 -5.58 12.43
C ASP A 104 3.81 -5.13 13.04
N TYR A 105 4.22 -3.87 12.86
CA TYR A 105 5.54 -3.36 13.25
C TYR A 105 5.91 -3.52 14.74
N LYS A 106 4.92 -3.69 15.63
CA LYS A 106 5.13 -4.03 17.05
C LYS A 106 5.50 -5.50 17.26
N ARG A 107 5.04 -6.37 16.36
CA ARG A 107 5.27 -7.82 16.38
C ARG A 107 6.51 -8.19 15.58
N ILE A 108 6.75 -7.50 14.47
CA ILE A 108 7.86 -7.74 13.55
C ILE A 108 8.76 -6.50 13.50
N PRO A 109 9.99 -6.56 14.03
CA PRO A 109 10.88 -5.41 14.04
C PRO A 109 11.39 -5.09 12.63
N ASN A 110 11.62 -3.81 12.33
CA ASN A 110 12.12 -3.38 11.01
C ASN A 110 13.44 -4.07 10.61
N SER A 111 14.27 -4.48 11.58
CA SER A 111 15.52 -5.21 11.31
C SER A 111 15.30 -6.54 10.60
N SER A 112 14.18 -7.24 10.81
CA SER A 112 13.88 -8.48 10.07
C SER A 112 13.38 -8.23 8.65
N ARG A 113 13.05 -6.98 8.32
CA ARG A 113 12.57 -6.51 7.00
C ARG A 113 13.54 -5.59 6.28
N ALA A 114 14.71 -5.30 6.85
CA ALA A 114 15.69 -4.40 6.23
C ALA A 114 16.09 -4.82 4.79
N TRP A 115 16.06 -6.12 4.49
CA TRP A 115 16.31 -6.66 3.15
C TRP A 115 15.28 -6.21 2.09
N GLU A 116 14.08 -5.80 2.50
CA GLU A 116 13.03 -5.31 1.59
C GLU A 116 13.38 -3.97 0.96
N ILE A 117 14.24 -3.18 1.61
CA ILE A 117 14.72 -1.88 1.10
C ILE A 117 15.37 -2.06 -0.27
N ASP A 118 16.25 -3.05 -0.40
CA ASP A 118 16.93 -3.37 -1.66
C ASP A 118 16.07 -4.25 -2.57
N ALA A 119 15.16 -5.06 -2.02
CA ALA A 119 14.32 -5.96 -2.80
C ALA A 119 13.16 -5.26 -3.52
N TYR A 120 12.61 -4.18 -2.95
CA TYR A 120 11.49 -3.44 -3.54
C TYR A 120 11.76 -2.89 -4.96
N PRO A 121 12.87 -2.17 -5.23
CA PRO A 121 13.19 -1.75 -6.61
C PRO A 121 13.38 -2.94 -7.56
N LEU A 122 13.91 -4.07 -7.08
CA LEU A 122 14.08 -5.28 -7.90
C LEU A 122 12.71 -5.89 -8.27
N LEU A 123 11.76 -5.90 -7.34
CA LEU A 123 10.40 -6.38 -7.57
C LEU A 123 9.70 -5.51 -8.64
N LEU A 124 9.79 -4.18 -8.52
CA LEU A 124 9.20 -3.26 -9.50
C LEU A 124 9.88 -3.35 -10.88
N SER A 125 11.20 -3.56 -10.91
CA SER A 125 11.93 -3.79 -12.17
C SER A 125 11.48 -5.08 -12.87
N ALA A 126 11.27 -6.17 -12.12
CA ALA A 126 10.73 -7.41 -12.66
C ALA A 126 9.29 -7.19 -13.19
N LEU A 127 8.47 -6.43 -12.47
CA LEU A 127 7.13 -6.06 -12.89
C LEU A 127 7.13 -5.25 -14.19
N ARG A 128 7.95 -4.20 -14.28
CA ARG A 128 8.11 -3.40 -15.51
C ARG A 128 8.56 -4.26 -16.68
N SER A 129 9.52 -5.15 -16.46
CA SER A 129 9.99 -6.08 -17.51
C SER A 129 8.88 -7.01 -17.98
N SER A 130 8.04 -7.49 -17.07
CA SER A 130 6.91 -8.37 -17.38
C SER A 130 5.78 -7.64 -18.12
N LEU A 131 5.37 -6.46 -17.66
CA LEU A 131 4.26 -5.68 -18.23
C LEU A 131 4.63 -4.93 -19.52
N GLY A 132 5.93 -4.70 -19.74
CA GLY A 132 6.43 -3.93 -20.87
C GLY A 132 6.26 -2.42 -20.72
N PRO A 133 6.61 -1.65 -21.77
CA PRO A 133 6.71 -0.19 -21.68
C PRO A 133 5.38 0.55 -21.80
N HIS A 134 4.28 -0.14 -22.16
CA HIS A 134 3.01 0.51 -22.51
C HIS A 134 1.94 0.44 -21.42
N LYS A 135 2.05 -0.51 -20.49
CA LYS A 135 1.13 -0.59 -19.34
C LYS A 135 1.58 0.38 -18.27
N LEU A 136 0.62 1.01 -17.62
CA LEU A 136 0.90 1.92 -16.50
C LEU A 136 1.32 1.13 -15.27
N ILE A 137 2.32 1.64 -14.56
CA ILE A 137 2.68 1.16 -13.22
C ILE A 137 2.76 2.38 -12.30
N SER A 138 2.01 2.36 -11.22
CA SER A 138 2.15 3.34 -10.15
C SER A 138 2.42 2.65 -8.82
N ALA A 139 2.78 3.45 -7.82
CA ALA A 139 2.85 2.97 -6.45
C ALA A 139 2.20 3.98 -5.50
N ALA A 140 1.41 3.47 -4.56
CA ALA A 140 1.01 4.20 -3.38
C ALA A 140 2.15 4.16 -2.36
N VAL A 141 2.60 5.33 -1.90
CA VAL A 141 3.81 5.47 -1.09
C VAL A 141 3.56 6.30 0.17
N PRO A 142 4.28 6.02 1.28
CA PRO A 142 3.97 6.60 2.59
C PRO A 142 4.03 8.13 2.60
N GLY A 143 3.05 8.76 3.25
CA GLY A 143 3.05 10.22 3.46
C GLY A 143 3.87 10.70 4.66
N LEU A 144 4.43 9.79 5.45
CA LEU A 144 5.17 10.13 6.66
C LEU A 144 6.65 9.71 6.51
N PRO A 145 7.63 10.63 6.68
CA PRO A 145 9.05 10.30 6.54
C PRO A 145 9.53 9.12 7.41
N ARG A 146 8.92 8.92 8.58
CA ARG A 146 9.22 7.78 9.46
C ARG A 146 8.94 6.42 8.80
N ASP A 147 8.04 6.37 7.82
CA ASP A 147 7.59 5.15 7.14
C ASP A 147 8.29 4.96 5.77
N MET A 148 9.14 5.91 5.34
CA MET A 148 9.84 5.90 4.05
C MET A 148 11.11 5.02 4.01
N LEU A 149 11.15 3.90 4.74
CA LEU A 149 12.40 3.14 4.97
C LEU A 149 13.06 2.63 3.67
N ALA A 150 12.26 2.19 2.70
CA ALA A 150 12.75 1.74 1.39
C ALA A 150 12.98 2.86 0.37
N PHE A 151 12.77 4.13 0.72
CA PHE A 151 12.91 5.27 -0.19
C PHE A 151 14.11 6.10 0.23
N THR A 152 15.25 5.80 -0.39
CA THR A 152 16.55 6.41 -0.11
C THR A 152 17.11 7.03 -1.39
N PRO A 153 18.18 7.84 -1.31
CA PRO A 153 18.84 8.36 -2.51
C PRO A 153 19.34 7.28 -3.49
N THR A 154 19.53 6.04 -3.01
CA THR A 154 19.97 4.91 -3.85
C THR A 154 18.81 4.14 -4.46
N THR A 155 17.71 3.95 -3.71
CA THR A 155 16.57 3.15 -4.18
C THR A 155 15.59 3.96 -5.02
N VAL A 156 15.36 5.24 -4.71
CA VAL A 156 14.37 6.07 -5.42
C VAL A 156 14.63 6.16 -6.93
N PRO A 157 15.86 6.37 -7.42
CA PRO A 157 16.12 6.35 -8.86
C PRO A 157 15.78 5.00 -9.53
N LEU A 158 16.00 3.88 -8.82
CA LEU A 158 15.69 2.53 -9.32
C LEU A 158 14.18 2.26 -9.35
N ILE A 159 13.47 2.72 -8.33
CA ILE A 159 12.01 2.67 -8.26
C ILE A 159 11.41 3.53 -9.38
N ASP A 160 11.88 4.77 -9.52
CA ASP A 160 11.35 5.73 -10.50
C ASP A 160 11.48 5.22 -11.94
N ALA A 161 12.55 4.48 -12.26
CA ALA A 161 12.75 3.86 -13.56
C ALA A 161 11.66 2.83 -13.94
N SER A 162 10.96 2.28 -12.94
CA SER A 162 9.88 1.30 -13.15
C SER A 162 8.50 1.93 -13.17
N LEU A 163 8.29 3.06 -12.49
CA LEU A 163 6.98 3.69 -12.32
C LEU A 163 6.69 4.75 -13.38
N ASP A 164 5.42 4.91 -13.76
CA ASP A 164 4.92 6.04 -14.54
C ASP A 164 4.60 7.24 -13.65
N PHE A 165 4.06 7.00 -12.46
CA PHE A 165 3.79 8.03 -11.45
C PHE A 165 3.70 7.44 -10.04
N TRP A 166 3.78 8.32 -9.06
CA TRP A 166 3.82 8.04 -7.63
C TRP A 166 2.57 8.65 -6.98
N ASN A 167 1.84 7.87 -6.20
CA ASN A 167 0.70 8.33 -5.43
C ASN A 167 1.14 8.51 -3.98
N ILE A 168 1.55 9.73 -3.61
CA ILE A 168 2.03 10.02 -2.25
C ILE A 168 0.81 10.14 -1.33
N MET A 169 0.72 9.26 -0.35
CA MET A 169 -0.41 9.18 0.58
C MET A 169 -0.36 10.30 1.61
N THR A 170 -0.57 11.54 1.18
CA THR A 170 -0.60 12.76 2.02
C THR A 170 -1.87 12.90 2.85
N TYR A 171 -2.28 11.78 3.42
CA TYR A 171 -3.35 11.56 4.36
C TYR A 171 -2.88 10.56 5.42
N ASP A 172 -3.66 10.36 6.47
CA ASP A 172 -3.25 9.55 7.64
C ASP A 172 -1.93 9.99 8.28
N LEU A 173 -1.60 11.28 8.08
CA LEU A 173 -0.44 11.96 8.66
C LEU A 173 -0.56 12.14 10.18
N MET A 174 -1.74 11.84 10.72
CA MET A 174 -2.00 11.49 12.10
C MET A 174 -2.58 10.09 12.16
N ASN A 175 -2.04 9.27 13.05
CA ASN A 175 -2.54 7.92 13.29
C ASN A 175 -2.35 7.53 14.76
N ARG A 176 -2.74 6.29 15.10
CA ARG A 176 -2.70 5.75 16.47
C ARG A 176 -1.34 5.80 17.16
N ARG A 177 -0.24 5.96 16.40
CA ARG A 177 1.13 6.09 16.95
C ARG A 177 1.43 7.48 17.50
N ASP A 178 0.59 8.47 17.20
CA ASP A 178 0.77 9.84 17.64
C ASP A 178 0.05 10.10 18.96
N ASN A 179 0.65 10.90 19.85
CA ASN A 179 0.11 11.23 21.16
C ASN A 179 -0.39 12.68 21.29
N ILE A 180 -0.28 13.46 20.21
CA ILE A 180 -0.71 14.86 20.11
C ILE A 180 -1.57 15.02 18.85
N THR A 181 -2.72 15.69 18.97
CA THR A 181 -3.62 15.93 17.85
C THR A 181 -3.00 16.85 16.80
N LYS A 182 -3.21 16.48 15.52
CA LYS A 182 -2.79 17.23 14.34
C LYS A 182 -3.74 16.93 13.18
N HIS A 183 -3.60 17.64 12.07
CA HIS A 183 -4.38 17.37 10.87
C HIS A 183 -3.89 16.10 10.17
N HIS A 184 -4.75 15.10 9.95
CA HIS A 184 -4.35 13.88 9.24
C HIS A 184 -4.10 14.10 7.73
N THR A 185 -4.57 15.21 7.16
CA THR A 185 -4.34 15.61 5.75
C THR A 185 -4.02 17.11 5.65
N GLY A 186 -3.29 17.65 6.64
CA GLY A 186 -2.97 19.08 6.70
C GLY A 186 -1.82 19.47 5.77
N ILE A 187 -1.96 20.64 5.13
CA ILE A 187 -1.00 21.18 4.15
C ILE A 187 0.47 21.10 4.63
N ALA A 188 0.74 21.48 5.87
CA ALA A 188 2.12 21.49 6.40
C ALA A 188 2.77 20.09 6.37
N ALA A 189 2.05 19.06 6.80
CA ALA A 189 2.58 17.70 6.79
C ALA A 189 2.60 17.11 5.37
N SER A 190 1.63 17.47 4.53
CA SER A 190 1.62 17.10 3.10
C SER A 190 2.84 17.67 2.35
N LEU A 191 3.23 18.92 2.63
CA LEU A 191 4.44 19.53 2.06
C LEU A 191 5.70 18.77 2.49
N VAL A 192 5.83 18.45 3.78
CA VAL A 192 6.97 17.64 4.29
C VAL A 192 7.08 16.31 3.55
N ALA A 193 5.96 15.64 3.29
CA ALA A 193 5.94 14.37 2.57
C ALA A 193 6.41 14.51 1.12
N VAL A 194 5.83 15.47 0.39
CA VAL A 194 6.15 15.71 -1.03
C VAL A 194 7.60 16.17 -1.17
N ASP A 195 8.04 17.12 -0.36
CA ASP A 195 9.41 17.66 -0.40
C ASP A 195 10.45 16.56 -0.11
N ALA A 196 10.13 15.60 0.77
CA ALA A 196 11.01 14.45 1.01
C ALA A 196 11.23 13.62 -0.26
N TYR A 197 10.17 13.28 -1.02
CA TYR A 197 10.30 12.55 -2.28
C TYR A 197 11.01 13.35 -3.36
N LEU A 198 10.72 14.65 -3.49
CA LEU A 198 11.38 15.52 -4.46
C LEU A 198 12.88 15.64 -4.15
N ALA A 199 13.26 15.75 -2.88
CA ALA A 199 14.65 15.78 -2.43
C ALA A 199 15.40 14.47 -2.71
N LEU A 200 14.70 13.34 -2.74
CA LEU A 200 15.23 12.02 -3.12
C LEU A 200 15.30 11.80 -4.64
N GLY A 201 14.81 12.75 -5.44
CA GLY A 201 14.92 12.73 -6.90
C GLY A 201 13.66 12.27 -7.64
N VAL A 202 12.51 12.12 -6.97
CA VAL A 202 11.24 11.88 -7.67
C VAL A 202 10.90 13.10 -8.54
N PRO A 203 10.66 12.94 -9.85
CA PRO A 203 10.29 14.06 -10.70
C PRO A 203 8.92 14.62 -10.31
N ALA A 204 8.81 15.93 -10.07
CA ALA A 204 7.55 16.56 -9.67
C ALA A 204 6.37 16.25 -10.60
N ARG A 205 6.61 16.12 -11.91
CA ARG A 205 5.60 15.73 -12.91
C ARG A 205 5.02 14.32 -12.73
N LYS A 206 5.71 13.46 -11.97
CA LYS A 206 5.31 12.09 -11.65
C LYS A 206 4.75 11.97 -10.23
N ALA A 207 4.79 13.02 -9.41
CA ALA A 207 4.37 12.98 -8.01
C ALA A 207 2.93 13.49 -7.86
N ASN A 208 2.00 12.59 -7.56
CA ASN A 208 0.61 12.92 -7.28
C ASN A 208 0.42 13.17 -5.78
N LEU A 209 -0.33 14.23 -5.45
CA LEU A 209 -0.75 14.55 -4.10
C LEU A 209 -2.02 13.77 -3.74
N GLY A 210 -2.00 13.01 -2.65
CA GLY A 210 -3.15 12.25 -2.15
C GLY A 210 -4.12 13.09 -1.31
N PHE A 211 -5.42 12.96 -1.59
CA PHE A 211 -6.49 13.60 -0.81
C PHE A 211 -7.35 12.55 -0.12
N ALA A 212 -7.58 12.71 1.19
CA ALA A 212 -8.53 11.89 1.91
C ALA A 212 -9.96 12.42 1.75
N PHE A 213 -10.86 11.59 1.25
CA PHE A 213 -12.31 11.85 1.25
C PHE A 213 -13.00 11.16 2.44
N TYR A 214 -12.32 11.15 3.58
CA TYR A 214 -12.80 10.66 4.86
C TYR A 214 -12.20 11.51 5.97
N VAL A 215 -12.77 11.39 7.17
CA VAL A 215 -12.30 12.09 8.36
C VAL A 215 -11.62 11.11 9.31
N LYS A 216 -10.60 11.58 10.03
CA LYS A 216 -10.13 10.95 11.25
C LYS A 216 -10.50 11.79 12.46
N TRP A 217 -10.85 11.12 13.54
CA TRP A 217 -11.13 11.71 14.84
C TRP A 217 -10.34 10.95 15.89
N PHE A 218 -9.98 11.63 16.98
CA PHE A 218 -9.13 11.06 18.03
C PHE A 218 -9.64 11.51 19.39
N ARG A 219 -9.62 10.61 20.37
CA ARG A 219 -9.97 10.94 21.75
C ARG A 219 -8.80 11.63 22.45
N THR A 220 -9.10 12.74 23.13
CA THR A 220 -8.11 13.52 23.90
C THR A 220 -8.30 13.33 25.40
N ARG A 221 -7.27 13.62 26.19
CA ARG A 221 -7.33 13.67 27.67
C ARG A 221 -7.98 14.95 28.21
N GLY A 222 -8.68 15.68 27.37
CA GLY A 222 -9.09 17.07 27.58
C GLY A 222 -8.38 17.98 26.60
N CYS A 223 -9.11 18.99 26.13
CA CYS A 223 -8.63 19.90 25.10
C CYS A 223 -9.36 21.24 25.28
N GLY A 224 -8.65 22.34 25.10
CA GLY A 224 -9.26 23.67 25.10
C GLY A 224 -10.02 23.93 23.80
N GLU A 225 -10.22 25.20 23.45
CA GLU A 225 -10.92 25.58 22.22
C GLU A 225 -10.17 25.16 20.94
N ASN A 226 -8.84 24.98 21.02
CA ASN A 226 -8.01 24.55 19.89
C ASN A 226 -7.86 23.03 19.86
N ALA A 227 -8.47 22.39 18.87
CA ALA A 227 -8.44 20.92 18.72
C ALA A 227 -7.08 20.35 18.25
N VAL A 228 -6.14 21.19 17.82
CA VAL A 228 -4.77 20.81 17.40
C VAL A 228 -3.81 21.05 18.55
N GLY A 229 -2.88 20.13 18.78
CA GLY A 229 -1.88 20.22 19.85
C GLY A 229 -2.32 19.60 21.18
N CYS A 230 -3.46 18.92 21.23
CA CYS A 230 -4.00 18.31 22.43
C CYS A 230 -3.48 16.89 22.64
N GLU A 231 -3.22 16.52 23.90
CA GLU A 231 -2.78 15.17 24.25
C GLU A 231 -3.91 14.15 24.02
N THR A 232 -3.59 13.07 23.32
CA THR A 232 -4.53 11.99 23.07
C THR A 232 -4.63 11.05 24.28
N VAL A 233 -5.70 10.27 24.34
CA VAL A 233 -5.66 9.03 25.15
C VAL A 233 -4.65 8.05 24.53
N LEU A 234 -4.45 6.89 25.15
CA LEU A 234 -3.69 5.82 24.52
C LEU A 234 -4.48 5.32 23.30
N LEU A 235 -3.95 5.57 22.10
CA LEU A 235 -4.59 5.20 20.83
C LEU A 235 -4.06 3.89 20.25
N GLU A 236 -2.89 3.44 20.70
CA GLU A 236 -2.29 2.19 20.24
C GLU A 236 -2.00 1.28 21.43
N ASP A 237 -2.33 0.01 21.27
CA ASP A 237 -1.97 -1.03 22.22
C ASP A 237 -0.44 -1.19 22.27
N PRO A 238 0.19 -1.03 23.44
CA PRO A 238 1.63 -0.95 23.55
C PRO A 238 2.34 -2.28 23.22
N GLU A 239 1.65 -3.41 23.35
CA GLU A 239 2.18 -4.75 23.15
C GLU A 239 1.93 -5.25 21.72
N THR A 240 0.68 -5.10 21.25
CA THR A 240 0.22 -5.68 19.99
C THR A 240 0.27 -4.71 18.82
N GLY A 241 0.26 -3.40 19.09
CA GLY A 241 0.12 -2.35 18.07
C GLY A 241 -1.29 -2.21 17.52
N ALA A 242 -2.28 -2.86 18.15
CA ALA A 242 -3.69 -2.74 17.77
C ALA A 242 -4.19 -1.31 17.96
N ASP A 243 -5.14 -0.92 17.11
CA ASP A 243 -5.82 0.37 17.23
C ASP A 243 -6.82 0.34 18.41
N LEU A 244 -6.61 1.22 19.39
CA LEU A 244 -7.44 1.38 20.58
C LEU A 244 -8.36 2.61 20.52
N GLY A 245 -8.27 3.45 19.48
CA GLY A 245 -8.98 4.73 19.45
C GLY A 245 -9.08 5.39 18.09
#